data_AF-A0AAU9QV51-F1
#
_entry.id   AF-A0AAU9QV51-F1
#
_cell.length_a   1.000
_cell.length_b   1.000
_cell.length_c   1.000
_cell.angle_alpha   90.00
_cell.angle_beta   90.00
_cell.angle_gamma   90.00
#
_symmetry.space_group_name_H-M   'P 1'
#
loop_
_entity.id
_entity.type
_entity.pdbx_description
1 polymer ?
#
loop_
_entity_poly.entity_id
_entity_poly.type
_entity_poly.pdbx_seq_one_letter_code
_entity_poly.pdbx_strand_id
1 'polypeptide(L)'
;MWAVLGRLFTKADLQLAIDHRLDCRIEFVAGDIHTPMLTNIYSSLLDEALIVLRAKKMVIQGEESITLRSGETQVAMTAKTGTVKTTAQNINTSADKLQKIQATKVRLN
;
A
#
# COMPACT_ATOMS: atom_id res chain seq x y z
N MET A 1 12.04 22.40 -21.56
CA MET A 1 11.21 21.23 -21.90
C MET A 1 9.78 21.60 -21.56
N TRP A 2 8.90 21.73 -22.56
CA TRP A 2 7.49 22.07 -22.35
C TRP A 2 6.69 20.77 -22.39
N ALA A 3 6.00 20.42 -21.31
CA ALA A 3 5.13 19.26 -21.29
C ALA A 3 3.81 19.58 -21.99
N VAL A 4 3.28 18.62 -22.75
CA VAL A 4 1.97 18.74 -23.41
C VAL A 4 0.90 18.12 -22.51
N LEU A 5 -0.31 18.68 -22.51
CA LEU A 5 -1.44 18.10 -21.77
C LEU A 5 -2.08 16.98 -22.60
N GLY A 6 -2.07 15.74 -22.09
CA GLY A 6 -2.68 14.59 -22.76
C GLY A 6 -4.20 14.50 -22.61
N ARG A 7 -4.80 15.39 -21.79
CA ARG A 7 -6.24 15.52 -21.57
C ARG A 7 -6.61 17.00 -21.44
N LEU A 8 -7.90 17.31 -21.60
CA LEU A 8 -8.46 18.64 -21.41
C LEU A 8 -8.58 18.98 -19.92
N PHE A 9 -7.47 19.26 -19.25
CA PHE A 9 -7.50 19.84 -17.91
C PHE A 9 -7.94 21.30 -17.99
N THR A 10 -8.81 21.72 -17.08
CA THR A 10 -9.17 23.13 -16.97
C THR A 10 -8.10 23.91 -16.23
N LYS A 11 -8.10 25.23 -16.37
CA LYS A 11 -7.24 26.11 -15.58
C LYS A 11 -7.45 25.93 -14.08
N ALA A 12 -8.68 25.66 -13.65
CA ALA A 12 -9.02 25.41 -12.25
C ALA A 12 -8.37 24.12 -11.73
N ASP A 13 -8.36 23.05 -12.52
CA ASP A 13 -7.73 21.77 -12.15
C ASP A 13 -6.21 21.92 -11.97
N LEU A 14 -5.58 22.69 -12.86
CA LEU A 14 -4.15 22.97 -12.80
C LEU A 14 -3.79 23.86 -11.60
N GLN A 15 -4.63 24.87 -11.32
CA GLN A 15 -4.44 25.76 -10.18
C GLN A 15 -4.58 24.99 -8.86
N LEU A 16 -5.59 24.12 -8.74
CA LEU A 16 -5.79 23.24 -7.60
C LEU A 16 -4.57 22.32 -7.38
N ALA A 17 -4.02 21.75 -8.46
CA ALA A 17 -2.81 20.92 -8.40
C ALA A 17 -1.59 21.66 -7.87
N ILE A 18 -1.41 22.91 -8.30
CA ILE A 18 -0.32 23.77 -7.84
C ILE A 18 -0.51 24.14 -6.37
N ASP A 19 -1.70 24.62 -6.01
CA ASP A 19 -2.01 25.14 -4.68
C ASP A 19 -1.89 24.05 -3.61
N HIS A 20 -2.25 22.81 -3.96
CA HIS A 20 -2.25 21.66 -3.06
C HIS A 20 -1.08 20.69 -3.24
N ARG A 21 -0.10 21.03 -4.09
CA ARG A 21 1.09 20.19 -4.39
C ARG A 21 0.73 18.75 -4.74
N LEU A 22 -0.28 18.58 -5.58
CA LEU A 22 -0.81 17.28 -5.94
C LEU A 22 0.18 16.49 -6.81
N ASP A 23 0.22 15.17 -6.61
CA ASP A 23 1.03 14.27 -7.43
C ASP A 23 0.52 14.26 -8.88
N CYS A 24 1.47 14.23 -9.82
CA CYS A 24 1.20 14.25 -11.26
C CYS A 24 1.86 13.06 -11.95
N ARG A 25 1.14 12.41 -12.88
CA ARG A 25 1.70 11.35 -13.74
C ARG A 25 2.06 11.94 -15.11
N ILE A 26 3.34 11.84 -15.46
CA ILE A 26 3.88 12.20 -16.77
C ILE A 26 4.21 10.91 -17.52
N GLU A 27 3.72 10.79 -18.75
CA GLU A 27 4.10 9.71 -19.67
C GLU A 27 4.84 10.28 -20.87
N PHE A 28 5.76 9.50 -21.42
CA PHE A 28 6.52 9.88 -22.62
C PHE A 28 5.91 9.17 -23.83
N VAL A 29 5.50 9.92 -24.83
CA VAL A 29 4.86 9.35 -26.02
C VAL A 29 5.87 8.45 -26.73
N ALA A 30 5.53 7.16 -26.90
CA ALA A 30 6.41 6.15 -27.48
C ALA A 30 7.80 6.04 -26.80
N GLY A 31 7.93 6.46 -25.54
CA GLY A 31 9.20 6.44 -24.80
C GLY A 31 10.17 7.57 -25.16
N ASP A 32 9.75 8.56 -25.97
CA ASP A 32 10.57 9.73 -26.29
C ASP A 32 10.61 10.71 -25.10
N ILE A 33 11.77 10.80 -24.46
CA ILE A 33 12.01 11.67 -23.31
C ILE A 33 11.86 13.17 -23.64
N HIS A 34 11.92 13.54 -24.93
CA HIS A 34 11.77 14.91 -25.37
C HIS A 34 10.30 15.34 -25.53
N THR A 35 9.36 14.40 -25.45
CA THR A 35 7.91 14.66 -25.52
C THR A 35 7.16 14.18 -24.27
N PRO A 36 7.43 14.77 -23.08
CA PRO A 36 6.65 14.48 -21.88
C PRO A 36 5.21 14.97 -22.02
N MET A 37 4.27 14.12 -21.62
CA MET A 37 2.84 14.39 -21.64
C MET A 37 2.23 14.17 -20.25
N LEU A 38 1.59 15.21 -19.70
CA LEU A 38 0.85 15.08 -18.43
C LEU A 38 -0.45 14.31 -18.69
N THR A 39 -0.60 13.13 -18.07
CA THR A 39 -1.76 12.25 -18.30
C THR A 39 -2.73 12.21 -17.13
N ASN A 40 -2.26 12.47 -15.90
CA ASN A 40 -3.11 12.46 -14.72
C ASN A 40 -2.62 13.44 -13.64
N ILE A 41 -3.58 14.07 -12.96
CA ILE A 41 -3.38 14.85 -11.73
C ILE A 41 -4.14 14.11 -10.63
N TYR A 42 -3.46 13.68 -9.57
CA TYR A 42 -4.08 12.95 -8.47
C TYR A 42 -4.63 13.94 -7.44
N SER A 43 -5.94 14.14 -7.42
CA SER A 43 -6.62 15.13 -6.58
C SER A 43 -6.72 14.80 -5.09
N SER A 44 -6.00 13.78 -4.60
CA SER A 44 -6.11 13.34 -3.21
C SER A 44 -5.21 14.15 -2.30
N LEU A 45 -5.73 15.26 -1.78
CA LEU A 45 -5.38 15.71 -0.43
C LEU A 45 -5.88 14.64 0.53
N LEU A 46 -4.98 14.08 1.35
CA LEU A 46 -5.31 13.12 2.41
C LEU A 46 -6.33 13.73 3.40
N ASP A 47 -7.61 13.60 3.11
CA ASP A 47 -8.50 12.99 4.11
C ASP A 47 -8.08 11.51 4.15
N GLU A 48 -7.97 10.88 5.33
CA GLU A 48 -7.56 9.47 5.47
C GLU A 48 -8.59 8.54 4.81
N ALA A 49 -8.57 8.51 3.48
CA ALA A 49 -9.51 7.82 2.64
C ALA A 49 -9.10 6.35 2.64
N LEU A 50 -9.88 5.58 3.39
CA LEU A 50 -9.94 4.12 3.43
C LEU A 50 -9.37 3.45 2.15
N ILE A 51 -8.29 2.69 2.31
CA ILE A 51 -7.76 1.82 1.26
C ILE A 51 -8.47 0.45 1.36
N VAL A 52 -9.23 0.09 0.31
CA VAL A 52 -9.94 -1.19 0.23
C VAL A 52 -9.28 -2.11 -0.80
N LEU A 53 -8.61 -3.17 -0.34
CA LEU A 53 -8.02 -4.19 -1.22
C LEU A 53 -9.01 -5.33 -1.46
N ARG A 54 -9.50 -5.50 -2.70
CA ARG A 54 -10.39 -6.62 -3.11
C ARG A 54 -9.82 -7.34 -4.32
N ALA A 55 -9.67 -8.65 -4.22
CA ALA A 55 -9.22 -9.48 -5.34
C ALA A 55 -9.71 -10.93 -5.17
N LYS A 56 -9.82 -11.67 -6.27
CA LYS A 56 -10.07 -13.12 -6.24
C LYS A 56 -8.90 -13.89 -5.59
N LYS A 57 -7.67 -13.37 -5.68
CA LYS A 57 -6.46 -13.87 -5.01
C LYS A 57 -5.56 -12.68 -4.67
N MET A 58 -5.00 -12.67 -3.45
CA MET A 58 -4.05 -11.65 -2.99
C MET A 58 -2.80 -12.33 -2.42
N VAL A 59 -1.63 -11.82 -2.76
CA VAL A 59 -0.34 -12.28 -2.24
C VAL A 59 0.46 -11.05 -1.84
N ILE A 60 0.89 -10.99 -0.58
CA ILE A 60 1.81 -9.98 -0.08
C ILE A 60 3.14 -10.70 0.16
N GLN A 61 4.20 -10.28 -0.53
CA GLN A 61 5.52 -10.89 -0.48
C GLN A 61 6.58 -9.84 -0.15
N GLY A 62 7.49 -10.19 0.76
CA GLY A 62 8.67 -9.41 1.09
C GLY A 62 9.87 -10.34 1.17
N GLU A 63 11.01 -9.92 0.63
CA GLU A 63 12.25 -10.73 0.63
C GLU A 63 12.90 -10.78 2.01
N GLU A 64 12.84 -9.67 2.75
CA GLU A 64 13.42 -9.57 4.10
C GLU A 64 12.36 -9.69 5.20
N SER A 65 11.28 -8.91 5.08
CA SER A 65 10.22 -8.87 6.08
C SER A 65 8.89 -8.35 5.53
N ILE A 66 7.80 -8.68 6.24
CA ILE A 66 6.46 -8.12 6.05
C ILE A 66 5.95 -7.68 7.42
N THR A 67 5.40 -6.46 7.52
CA THR A 67 4.75 -5.96 8.75
C THR A 67 3.37 -5.42 8.43
N LEU A 68 2.35 -5.94 9.10
CA LEU A 68 0.98 -5.43 9.08
C LEU A 68 0.68 -4.82 10.46
N ARG A 69 0.35 -3.53 10.52
CA ARG A 69 0.20 -2.79 11.77
C ARG A 69 -1.07 -1.94 11.79
N SER A 70 -1.73 -1.90 12.94
CA SER A 70 -2.85 -1.01 13.26
C SER A 70 -2.66 -0.50 14.69
N GLY A 71 -2.21 0.75 14.83
CA GLY A 71 -1.75 1.29 16.12
C GLY A 71 -0.64 0.43 16.73
N GLU A 72 -0.84 0.01 17.99
CA GLU A 72 0.10 -0.86 18.73
C GLU A 72 -0.05 -2.35 18.40
N THR A 73 -1.08 -2.73 17.63
CA THR A 73 -1.28 -4.13 17.21
C THR A 73 -0.51 -4.39 15.92
N GLN A 74 0.28 -5.46 15.89
CA GLN A 74 1.06 -5.81 14.71
C GLN A 74 1.24 -7.31 14.50
N VAL A 75 1.38 -7.70 13.24
CA VAL A 75 1.90 -8.98 12.80
C VAL A 75 3.15 -8.72 11.97
N ALA A 76 4.28 -9.30 12.37
CA ALA A 76 5.55 -9.17 11.69
C ALA A 76 6.07 -10.56 11.27
N MET A 77 6.52 -10.66 10.03
CA MET A 77 7.14 -11.84 9.44
C MET A 77 8.57 -11.46 9.04
N THR A 78 9.57 -12.25 9.43
CA THR A 78 10.98 -12.00 9.11
C THR A 78 11.58 -13.23 8.46
N ALA A 79 12.06 -13.09 7.22
CA ALA A 79 12.59 -14.19 6.42
C ALA A 79 13.87 -14.77 7.02
N LYS A 80 14.80 -13.89 7.45
CA LYS A 80 16.09 -14.28 8.03
C LYS A 80 15.98 -15.25 9.20
N THR A 81 14.95 -15.10 10.03
CA THR A 81 14.71 -15.94 11.22
C THR A 81 13.58 -16.95 11.02
N GLY A 82 12.84 -16.87 9.91
CA GLY A 82 11.64 -17.68 9.68
C GLY A 82 10.53 -17.45 10.72
N THR A 83 10.49 -16.27 11.36
CA THR A 83 9.61 -16.01 12.50
C THR A 83 8.36 -15.25 12.09
N VAL A 84 7.23 -15.63 12.68
CA VAL A 84 6.01 -14.82 12.74
C VAL A 84 5.80 -14.38 14.18
N LYS A 85 5.66 -13.07 14.39
CA LYS A 85 5.43 -12.46 15.70
C LYS A 85 4.14 -11.63 15.66
N THR A 86 3.23 -11.93 16.57
CA THR A 86 2.00 -11.17 16.79
C THR A 86 2.11 -10.43 18.11
N THR A 87 1.92 -9.11 18.10
CA THR A 87 1.84 -8.28 19.31
C THR A 87 0.46 -7.64 19.35
N ALA A 88 -0.28 -7.85 20.45
CA ALA A 88 -1.59 -7.27 20.70
C ALA A 88 -1.91 -7.30 22.20
N GLN A 89 -2.87 -6.49 22.66
CA GLN A 89 -3.40 -6.59 24.02
C GLN A 89 -4.21 -7.89 24.22
N ASN A 90 -5.03 -8.26 23.24
CA ASN A 90 -5.85 -9.46 23.25
C ASN A 90 -5.70 -10.20 21.91
N ILE A 91 -5.53 -11.52 21.95
CA ILE A 91 -5.47 -12.38 20.76
C ILE A 91 -6.56 -13.45 20.88
N ASN A 92 -7.58 -13.34 20.03
CA ASN A 92 -8.63 -14.35 19.92
C ASN A 92 -8.40 -15.19 18.68
N THR A 93 -8.31 -16.51 18.86
CA THR A 93 -8.13 -17.48 17.80
C THR A 93 -9.19 -18.57 17.95
N SER A 94 -9.91 -18.87 16.88
CA SER A 94 -10.98 -19.87 16.86
C SER A 94 -10.94 -20.68 15.56
N ALA A 95 -11.41 -21.92 15.63
CA ALA A 95 -11.55 -22.80 14.49
C ALA A 95 -12.80 -23.68 14.68
N ASP A 96 -13.62 -23.82 13.63
CA ASP A 96 -14.90 -24.53 13.71
C ASP A 96 -14.77 -26.02 14.01
N LYS A 97 -13.64 -26.64 13.61
CA LYS A 97 -13.41 -28.08 13.78
C LYS A 97 -12.25 -28.37 14.72
N LEU A 98 -11.06 -27.88 14.39
CA LEU A 98 -9.84 -28.18 15.14
C LEU A 98 -8.81 -27.09 14.91
N GLN A 99 -8.23 -26.59 16.00
CA GLN A 99 -7.00 -25.82 15.96
C GLN A 99 -5.84 -26.70 16.43
N LYS A 100 -4.88 -26.96 15.54
CA LYS A 100 -3.71 -27.78 15.83
C LYS A 100 -2.47 -26.90 15.98
N ILE A 101 -1.80 -27.01 17.13
CA ILE A 101 -0.50 -26.37 17.37
C ILE A 101 0.54 -27.49 17.47
N GLN A 102 1.52 -27.51 16.56
CA GLN A 102 2.63 -28.46 16.57
C GLN A 102 3.93 -27.70 16.74
N ALA A 103 4.65 -27.99 17.82
CA ALA A 103 5.94 -27.38 18.09
C ALA A 103 6.79 -28.31 18.95
N THR A 104 8.12 -28.18 18.84
CA THR A 104 9.07 -28.86 19.74
C THR A 104 8.90 -28.39 21.18
N LYS A 105 8.47 -27.13 21.38
CA LYS A 105 8.20 -26.55 22.69
C LYS A 105 7.08 -25.53 22.59
N VAL A 106 6.07 -25.65 23.46
CA VAL A 106 5.04 -24.64 23.67
C VAL A 106 5.23 -24.09 25.09
N ARG A 107 5.41 -22.77 25.21
CA ARG A 107 5.45 -22.09 26.49
C ARG A 107 4.16 -21.30 26.63
N LEU A 108 3.36 -21.68 27.61
CA LEU A 108 2.23 -20.92 28.11
C LEU A 108 2.65 -20.41 29.49
N ASN A 109 2.35 -19.15 29.78
CA ASN A 109 2.56 -18.58 31.12
C ASN A 109 1.28 -18.78 31.93
#